data_AF-A0A2I4AMH0-F1
#
_entry.id   AF-A0A2I4AMH0-F1
#
_cell.length_a   1.000
_cell.length_b   1.000
_cell.length_c   1.000
_cell.angle_alpha   90.00
_cell.angle_beta   90.00
_cell.angle_gamma   90.00
#
_symmetry.space_group_name_H-M   'P 1'
#
loop_
_entity.id
_entity.type
_entity.pdbx_description
1 polymer ?
#
loop_
_entity_poly.entity_id
_entity_poly.type
_entity_poly.pdbx_seq_one_letter_code
_entity_poly.pdbx_strand_id
1 'polypeptide(L)'
;MSGLLSSRLNDTQASSLSQEEQLDAILSAAIETSSLSLITGCIKQWTAEEQPGSALNLRYILDWAWNKVVQTKEELDGICAPLFDSSSNFTDPQTLQLLQHSQRLLSNLSAIFH
;
A
#
# COMPACT_ATOMS: atom_id res chain seq x y z
N MET A 1 -30.12 24.77 -29.64
CA MET A 1 -30.14 23.30 -29.80
C MET A 1 -28.78 22.75 -29.39
N SER A 2 -28.78 21.57 -28.78
CA SER A 2 -27.66 20.85 -28.12
C SER A 2 -27.14 21.52 -26.85
N GLY A 3 -27.19 20.91 -25.68
CA GLY A 3 -27.57 19.55 -25.30
C GLY A 3 -27.11 19.41 -23.85
N LEU A 4 -28.07 19.18 -22.97
CA LEU A 4 -27.93 19.20 -21.52
C LEU A 4 -27.07 18.04 -21.02
N LEU A 5 -26.30 18.31 -19.97
CA LEU A 5 -26.02 17.45 -18.81
C LEU A 5 -25.97 15.93 -19.07
N SER A 6 -24.77 15.35 -19.01
CA SER A 6 -24.61 14.03 -18.43
C SER A 6 -23.38 14.01 -17.51
N SER A 7 -23.44 14.79 -16.43
CA SER A 7 -22.61 14.64 -15.24
C SER A 7 -23.18 13.54 -14.34
N ARG A 8 -23.36 12.36 -14.91
CA ARG A 8 -23.56 11.12 -14.15
C ARG A 8 -22.53 10.12 -14.64
N LEU A 9 -21.27 10.38 -14.32
CA LEU A 9 -20.44 9.27 -13.85
C LEU A 9 -21.12 8.83 -12.58
N ASN A 10 -21.89 7.76 -12.73
CA ASN A 10 -22.63 7.11 -11.69
C ASN A 10 -21.70 6.86 -10.48
N ASP A 11 -21.82 7.71 -9.46
CA ASP A 11 -21.56 7.43 -8.04
C ASP A 11 -22.53 6.34 -7.55
N THR A 12 -22.58 5.22 -8.26
CA THR A 12 -23.56 4.14 -8.05
C THR A 12 -22.82 2.83 -7.82
N GLN A 13 -21.86 2.83 -6.87
CA GLN A 13 -21.51 1.67 -6.02
C GLN A 13 -20.40 1.97 -4.99
N ALA A 14 -20.30 3.19 -4.43
CA ALA A 14 -19.40 3.45 -3.29
C ALA A 14 -20.05 3.15 -1.92
N SER A 15 -21.27 2.60 -1.90
CA SER A 15 -22.04 2.35 -0.68
C SER A 15 -21.89 0.90 -0.21
N SER A 16 -20.84 0.63 0.58
CA SER A 16 -20.80 -0.37 1.68
C SER A 16 -19.38 -0.76 2.14
N LEU A 17 -18.30 -0.12 1.65
CA LEU A 17 -16.97 -0.37 2.20
C LEU A 17 -16.88 0.16 3.64
N SER A 18 -16.46 -0.71 4.55
CA SER A 18 -16.09 -0.34 5.91
C SER A 18 -14.93 0.66 5.91
N GLN A 19 -14.77 1.41 6.99
CA GLN A 19 -13.66 2.37 7.14
C GLN A 19 -12.29 1.69 7.01
N GLU A 20 -12.15 0.45 7.50
CA GLU A 20 -10.91 -0.32 7.38
C GLU A 20 -10.60 -0.69 5.93
N GLU A 21 -11.59 -1.14 5.16
CA GLU A 21 -11.42 -1.45 3.73
C GLU A 21 -11.06 -0.20 2.91
N GLN A 22 -11.66 0.95 3.26
CA GLN A 22 -11.29 2.22 2.64
C GLN A 22 -9.85 2.61 2.97
N LEU A 23 -9.42 2.47 4.23
CA LEU A 23 -8.05 2.74 4.65
C LEU A 23 -7.07 1.77 3.98
N ASP A 24 -7.37 0.47 3.90
CA ASP A 24 -6.55 -0.51 3.20
C ASP A 24 -6.32 -0.11 1.73
N ALA A 25 -7.39 0.26 1.03
CA ALA A 25 -7.31 0.66 -0.38
C ALA A 25 -6.47 1.93 -0.57
N ILE A 26 -6.66 2.94 0.29
CA ILE A 26 -5.90 4.20 0.23
C ILE A 26 -4.42 3.94 0.54
N LEU A 27 -4.12 3.19 1.60
CA LEU A 27 -2.75 2.88 2.01
C LEU A 27 -2.03 2.04 0.94
N SER A 28 -2.71 1.03 0.39
CA SER A 28 -2.19 0.22 -0.71
C SER A 28 -1.87 1.09 -1.93
N ALA A 29 -2.80 1.95 -2.36
CA ALA A 29 -2.57 2.84 -3.49
C ALA A 29 -1.42 3.84 -3.23
N ALA A 30 -1.32 4.38 -2.01
CA ALA A 30 -0.28 5.31 -1.63
C ALA A 30 1.12 4.65 -1.60
N ILE A 31 1.23 3.41 -1.13
CA ILE A 31 2.48 2.64 -1.16
C ILE A 31 2.88 2.29 -2.60
N GLU A 32 1.94 1.82 -3.42
CA GLU A 32 2.20 1.45 -4.82
C GLU A 32 2.68 2.65 -5.65
N THR A 33 2.04 3.81 -5.45
CA THR A 33 2.39 5.05 -6.16
C THR A 33 3.52 5.84 -5.49
N SER A 34 4.08 5.34 -4.38
CA SER A 34 5.12 6.02 -3.58
C SER A 34 4.71 7.41 -3.05
N SER A 35 3.42 7.60 -2.78
CA SER A 35 2.82 8.83 -2.23
C SER A 35 2.97 8.91 -0.70
N LEU A 36 4.19 8.74 -0.19
CA LEU A 36 4.47 8.54 1.25
C LEU A 36 4.19 9.78 2.11
N SER A 37 4.22 10.98 1.51
CA SER A 37 3.90 12.22 2.21
C SER A 37 2.45 12.26 2.70
N LEU A 38 1.53 11.60 1.99
CA LEU A 38 0.13 11.49 2.41
C LEU A 38 0.03 10.64 3.68
N ILE A 39 0.66 9.46 3.66
CA ILE A 39 0.65 8.53 4.80
C ILE A 39 1.29 9.18 6.04
N THR A 40 2.51 9.70 5.88
CA THR A 40 3.24 10.34 6.98
C THR A 40 2.55 11.60 7.49
N GLY A 41 1.85 12.35 6.63
CA GLY A 41 1.00 13.48 7.02
C GLY A 41 -0.18 13.04 7.88
N CYS A 42 -0.91 11.99 7.48
CA CYS A 42 -2.02 11.42 8.27
C CYS A 42 -1.55 10.92 9.63
N ILE A 43 -0.44 10.20 9.69
CA ILE A 43 0.14 9.72 10.97
C ILE A 43 0.47 10.90 11.89
N LYS A 44 1.10 11.95 11.37
CA LYS A 44 1.39 13.17 12.13
C LYS A 44 0.13 13.84 12.66
N GLN A 45 -0.93 13.90 11.85
CA GLN A 45 -2.18 14.47 12.29
C GLN A 45 -2.84 13.62 13.39
N TRP A 46 -2.91 12.31 13.21
CA TRP A 46 -3.49 11.40 14.22
C TRP A 46 -2.68 11.35 15.52
N THR A 47 -1.38 11.61 15.47
CA THR A 47 -0.53 11.70 16.67
C THR A 47 -0.60 13.06 17.35
N ALA A 48 -0.82 14.15 16.62
CA ALA A 48 -0.85 15.51 17.16
C ALA A 48 -2.24 15.94 17.65
N GLU A 49 -3.29 15.57 16.93
CA GLU A 49 -4.67 15.92 17.25
C GLU A 49 -5.31 14.67 17.86
N GLU A 50 -5.56 14.68 19.18
CA GLU A 50 -6.27 13.63 19.93
C GLU A 50 -7.75 13.53 19.52
N GLN A 51 -8.02 13.47 18.21
CA GLN A 51 -9.34 13.28 17.65
C GLN A 51 -9.88 11.90 18.04
N PRO A 52 -11.20 11.77 18.28
CA PRO A 52 -11.82 10.48 18.52
C PRO A 52 -11.55 9.56 17.32
N GLY A 53 -10.90 8.41 17.59
CA GLY A 53 -10.54 7.43 16.56
C GLY A 53 -9.07 7.47 16.11
N SER A 54 -8.29 8.50 16.45
CA SER A 54 -6.86 8.56 16.09
C SER A 54 -6.07 7.34 16.57
N ALA A 55 -6.29 6.90 17.81
CA ALA A 55 -5.62 5.71 18.37
C ALA A 55 -5.97 4.41 17.62
N LEU A 56 -7.21 4.28 17.13
CA LEU A 56 -7.65 3.13 16.34
C LEU A 56 -6.99 3.16 14.96
N ASN A 57 -6.98 4.32 14.29
CA ASN A 57 -6.32 4.48 12.99
C ASN A 57 -4.80 4.22 13.09
N LEU A 58 -4.14 4.71 14.15
CA LEU A 58 -2.71 4.46 14.40
C LEU A 58 -2.41 2.98 14.66
N ARG A 59 -3.27 2.30 15.42
CA ARG A 59 -3.13 0.86 15.63
C ARG A 59 -3.33 0.10 14.32
N TYR A 60 -4.37 0.46 13.57
CA TYR A 60 -4.69 -0.17 12.28
C TYR A 60 -3.54 -0.01 11.29
N ILE A 61 -3.02 1.19 11.08
CA ILE A 61 -1.95 1.43 10.10
C ILE A 61 -0.66 0.70 10.45
N LEU A 62 -0.33 0.57 11.74
CA LEU A 62 0.86 -0.18 12.19
C LEU A 62 0.69 -1.68 11.94
N ASP A 63 -0.47 -2.24 12.30
CA ASP A 63 -0.77 -3.66 12.05
C ASP A 63 -0.80 -3.96 10.54
N TRP A 64 -1.49 -3.10 9.78
CA TRP A 64 -1.56 -3.17 8.33
C TRP A 64 -0.17 -3.12 7.69
N ALA A 65 0.66 -2.14 8.07
CA ALA A 65 1.99 -1.98 7.50
C ALA A 65 2.88 -3.19 7.84
N TRP A 66 2.79 -3.71 9.06
CA TRP A 66 3.55 -4.89 9.46
C TRP A 66 3.11 -6.14 8.67
N ASN A 67 1.81 -6.35 8.51
CA ASN A 67 1.27 -7.45 7.70
C ASN A 67 1.73 -7.36 6.25
N LYS A 68 1.75 -6.15 5.67
CA LYS A 68 2.30 -5.91 4.32
C LYS A 68 3.80 -6.20 4.24
N VAL A 69 4.60 -5.82 5.25
CA VAL A 69 6.03 -6.15 5.30
C VAL A 69 6.23 -7.66 5.31
N VAL A 70 5.47 -8.40 6.13
CA VAL A 70 5.54 -9.87 6.18
C VAL A 70 5.20 -10.47 4.82
N GLN A 71 4.08 -10.05 4.20
CA GLN A 71 3.66 -10.53 2.89
C GLN A 71 4.73 -10.26 1.81
N THR A 72 5.21 -9.02 1.69
CA THR A 72 6.23 -8.66 0.69
C THR A 72 7.53 -9.42 0.92
N LYS A 73 7.89 -9.72 2.18
CA LYS A 73 9.05 -10.55 2.51
C LYS A 73 8.85 -12.00 2.08
N GLU A 74 7.67 -12.59 2.29
CA GLU A 74 7.37 -13.95 1.84
C GLU A 74 7.42 -14.07 0.30
N GLU A 75 6.87 -13.07 -0.41
CA GLU A 75 6.97 -12.97 -1.86
C GLU A 75 8.44 -12.83 -2.31
N LEU A 76 9.22 -12.01 -1.62
CA LEU A 76 10.66 -11.82 -1.88
C LEU A 76 11.46 -13.10 -1.67
N ASP A 77 11.16 -13.87 -0.61
CA ASP A 77 11.80 -15.18 -0.37
C ASP A 77 11.53 -16.14 -1.54
N GLY A 78 10.30 -16.13 -2.07
CA GLY A 78 9.93 -16.91 -3.25
C GLY A 78 10.69 -16.50 -4.51
N ILE A 79 10.83 -15.19 -4.76
CA ILE A 79 11.61 -14.64 -5.88
C ILE A 79 13.10 -15.00 -5.73
N CYS A 80 13.61 -15.05 -4.49
CA CYS A 80 15.00 -15.37 -4.21
C CYS A 80 15.29 -16.88 -4.20
N ALA A 81 14.31 -17.77 -4.10
CA ALA A 81 14.58 -19.21 -4.03
C ALA A 81 15.41 -19.75 -5.23
N PRO A 82 15.13 -19.34 -6.49
CA PRO A 82 15.94 -19.73 -7.65
C PRO A 82 17.37 -19.17 -7.69
N LEU A 83 17.74 -18.24 -6.79
CA LEU A 83 19.15 -17.82 -6.65
C LEU A 83 20.04 -18.96 -6.17
N PHE A 84 19.48 -19.87 -5.40
CA PHE A 84 20.22 -20.87 -4.64
C PHE A 84 20.07 -22.28 -5.21
N ASP A 85 19.26 -22.47 -6.27
CA ASP A 85 18.95 -23.77 -6.87
C ASP A 85 19.90 -24.18 -8.01
N SER A 86 20.95 -23.40 -8.27
CA SER A 86 21.93 -23.58 -9.37
C SER A 86 21.34 -23.54 -10.78
N SER A 87 20.08 -23.15 -10.96
CA SER A 87 19.39 -23.22 -12.25
C SER A 87 19.75 -22.10 -13.23
N SER A 88 20.52 -21.08 -12.82
CA SER A 88 20.88 -19.88 -13.63
C SER A 88 19.68 -19.10 -14.19
N ASN A 89 18.45 -19.42 -13.79
CA ASN A 89 17.22 -18.76 -14.26
C ASN A 89 16.98 -17.39 -13.62
N PHE A 90 17.72 -17.05 -12.56
CA PHE A 90 17.55 -15.82 -11.79
C PHE A 90 17.81 -14.52 -12.57
N THR A 91 18.60 -14.58 -13.64
CA THR A 91 18.98 -13.37 -14.40
C THR A 91 17.93 -12.90 -15.39
N ASP A 92 16.73 -13.49 -15.39
CA ASP A 92 15.69 -13.02 -16.29
C ASP A 92 15.24 -11.58 -15.92
N PRO A 93 14.90 -10.74 -16.91
CA PRO A 93 14.49 -9.36 -16.64
C PRO A 93 13.25 -9.25 -15.74
N GLN A 94 12.40 -10.28 -15.73
CA GLN A 94 11.16 -10.30 -14.97
C GLN A 94 11.43 -10.45 -13.46
N THR A 95 12.31 -11.36 -13.06
CA THR A 95 12.77 -11.57 -11.69
C THR A 95 13.42 -10.30 -11.15
N LEU A 96 14.25 -9.64 -11.96
CA LEU A 96 14.84 -8.35 -11.58
C LEU A 96 13.78 -7.26 -11.36
N GLN A 97 12.73 -7.19 -12.19
CA GLN A 97 11.64 -6.25 -11.98
C GLN A 97 10.84 -6.54 -10.71
N LEU A 98 10.56 -7.81 -10.42
CA LEU A 98 9.89 -8.22 -9.19
C LEU A 98 10.72 -7.85 -7.95
N LEU A 99 12.03 -8.09 -7.98
CA LEU A 99 12.94 -7.68 -6.90
C LEU A 99 12.94 -6.17 -6.67
N GLN A 100 13.05 -5.38 -7.74
CA GLN A 100 13.01 -3.92 -7.66
C GLN A 100 11.68 -3.42 -7.11
N HIS A 101 10.59 -4.07 -7.49
CA HIS A 101 9.26 -3.77 -6.99
C HIS A 101 9.15 -4.08 -5.50
N SER A 102 9.51 -5.29 -5.05
CA SER A 102 9.52 -5.66 -3.63
C SER A 102 10.43 -4.75 -2.80
N GLN A 103 11.62 -4.40 -3.31
CA GLN A 103 12.53 -3.45 -2.66
C GLN A 103 11.85 -2.09 -2.47
N ARG A 104 11.17 -1.58 -3.49
CA ARG A 104 10.45 -0.31 -3.41
C ARG A 104 9.33 -0.38 -2.39
N LEU A 105 8.51 -1.44 -2.41
CA LEU A 105 7.43 -1.63 -1.45
C LEU A 105 7.95 -1.66 -0.01
N LEU A 106 9.00 -2.43 0.27
CA LEU A 106 9.63 -2.47 1.60
C LEU A 106 10.19 -1.10 2.02
N SER A 107 10.84 -0.38 1.10
CA SER A 107 11.32 0.98 1.35
C SER A 107 10.17 1.93 1.67
N ASN A 108 9.06 1.83 0.95
CA ASN A 108 7.87 2.66 1.14
C ASN A 108 7.20 2.37 2.48
N LEU A 109 7.06 1.09 2.85
CA LEU A 109 6.52 0.66 4.14
C LEU A 109 7.40 1.11 5.31
N SER A 110 8.73 1.13 5.13
CA SER A 110 9.66 1.59 6.17
C SER A 110 9.37 3.02 6.65
N ALA A 111 8.87 3.88 5.76
CA ALA A 111 8.53 5.27 6.07
C ALA A 111 7.35 5.41 7.05
N ILE A 112 6.55 4.35 7.25
CA ILE A 112 5.45 4.33 8.23
C ILE A 112 5.99 4.17 9.66
N PHE A 113 7.16 3.54 9.81
CA PHE A 113 7.76 3.21 11.11
C PHE A 113 8.81 4.23 11.60
N HIS A 114 9.09 5.26 10.80
CA HIS A 114 10.06 6.32 11.09
C HIS A 114 9.38 7.60 11.57
#